data_AF-A0A2Z4HIE9-F1
#
_entry.id   AF-A0A2Z4HIE9-F1
#
_cell.length_a   1.000
_cell.length_b   1.000
_cell.length_c   1.000
_cell.angle_alpha   90.00
_cell.angle_beta   90.00
_cell.angle_gamma   90.00
#
_symmetry.space_group_name_H-M   'P 1'
#
loop_
_entity.id
_entity.type
_entity.pdbx_description
1 polymer ?
#
loop_
_entity_poly.entity_id
_entity_poly.type
_entity_poly.pdbx_seq_one_letter_code
_entity_poly.pdbx_strand_id
1 'polypeptide(L)'
;GHENPAIFNPVGLDANQWVSVAADAGFSLVILTAKHHDGFCLWPSKYTDHSVARSLWKDGKGDVVKELVNTAKAHGGIDVGLYLSPWDRHDRRYGHDLPCNEYYLAQLQELLNRYGSVREIWFDGAKGSNAPNMSYYFSDWFSMVKELQSSINIFSDAGPDVRWVGNENGFAGDTCWSTINRTSLSIGNGSIVDYLNTGEPQG
;
A
#
# COMPACT_ATOMS: atom_id res chain seq x y z
N GLY A 1 -15.67 -5.39 2.27
CA GLY A 1 -14.94 -6.57 2.77
C GLY A 1 -15.80 -7.80 3.00
N HIS A 2 -16.95 -7.91 2.35
CA HIS A 2 -17.74 -9.15 2.32
C HIS A 2 -18.08 -9.54 0.87
N GLU A 3 -17.42 -8.90 -0.08
CA GLU A 3 -17.57 -9.15 -1.50
C GLU A 3 -17.16 -10.60 -1.77
N ASN A 4 -17.90 -11.29 -2.62
CA ASN A 4 -17.58 -12.67 -2.95
C ASN A 4 -16.32 -12.71 -3.83
N PRO A 5 -15.24 -13.44 -3.44
CA PRO A 5 -14.05 -13.61 -4.28
C PRO A 5 -14.33 -14.04 -5.73
N ALA A 6 -15.44 -14.75 -5.97
CA ALA A 6 -15.85 -15.17 -7.31
C ALA A 6 -16.15 -14.00 -8.27
N ILE A 7 -16.43 -12.80 -7.76
CA ILE A 7 -16.62 -11.58 -8.57
C ILE A 7 -15.32 -11.19 -9.26
N PHE A 8 -14.16 -11.46 -8.64
CA PHE A 8 -12.87 -11.19 -9.25
C PHE A 8 -12.57 -12.25 -10.32
N ASN A 9 -12.95 -11.94 -11.57
CA ASN A 9 -12.68 -12.78 -12.74
C ASN A 9 -12.39 -11.95 -14.00
N PRO A 10 -11.36 -11.10 -14.00
CA PRO A 10 -11.06 -10.27 -15.16
C PRO A 10 -10.57 -11.14 -16.34
N VAL A 11 -11.30 -11.07 -17.46
CA VAL A 11 -11.02 -11.88 -18.67
C VAL A 11 -9.81 -11.37 -19.45
N GLY A 12 -9.60 -10.05 -19.46
CA GLY A 12 -8.55 -9.38 -20.24
C GLY A 12 -7.47 -8.72 -19.40
N LEU A 13 -7.21 -9.22 -18.19
CA LEU A 13 -6.13 -8.69 -17.34
C LEU A 13 -4.79 -8.92 -18.05
N ASP A 14 -4.09 -7.84 -18.37
CA ASP A 14 -2.76 -7.86 -18.97
C ASP A 14 -1.88 -6.79 -18.31
N ALA A 15 -0.99 -7.23 -17.42
CA ALA A 15 -0.04 -6.34 -16.75
C ALA A 15 0.98 -5.71 -17.73
N ASN A 16 1.28 -6.36 -18.87
CA ASN A 16 2.15 -5.78 -19.90
C ASN A 16 1.53 -4.52 -20.49
N GLN A 17 0.22 -4.55 -20.72
CA GLN A 17 -0.50 -3.38 -21.20
C GLN A 17 -0.42 -2.23 -20.20
N TRP A 18 -0.56 -2.50 -18.89
CA TRP A 18 -0.44 -1.47 -17.85
C TRP A 18 0.95 -0.83 -17.83
N VAL A 19 1.99 -1.66 -17.79
CA VAL A 19 3.38 -1.18 -17.73
C VAL A 19 3.79 -0.44 -18.99
N SER A 20 3.39 -0.94 -20.17
CA SER A 20 3.72 -0.28 -21.44
C SER A 20 3.08 1.11 -21.53
N VAL A 21 1.80 1.22 -21.18
CA VAL A 21 1.11 2.53 -21.15
C VAL A 21 1.75 3.48 -20.14
N ALA A 22 2.15 3.00 -18.96
CA ALA A 22 2.83 3.82 -17.97
C ALA A 22 4.19 4.32 -18.50
N ALA A 23 4.97 3.44 -19.13
CA ALA A 23 6.25 3.80 -19.72
C ALA A 23 6.10 4.80 -20.89
N ASP A 24 5.15 4.57 -21.79
CA ASP A 24 4.85 5.47 -22.91
C ASP A 24 4.43 6.87 -22.44
N ALA A 25 3.76 6.95 -21.29
CA ALA A 25 3.40 8.20 -20.64
C ALA A 25 4.53 8.85 -19.82
N GLY A 26 5.71 8.20 -19.74
CA GLY A 26 6.90 8.73 -19.07
C GLY A 26 6.92 8.51 -17.55
N PHE A 27 6.07 7.65 -17.00
CA PHE A 27 6.16 7.26 -15.60
C PHE A 27 7.37 6.36 -15.36
N SER A 28 8.00 6.48 -14.20
CA SER A 28 9.11 5.61 -13.77
C SER A 28 8.74 4.66 -12.62
N LEU A 29 7.55 4.82 -12.03
CA LEU A 29 7.06 4.04 -10.90
C LEU A 29 5.57 3.75 -11.08
N VAL A 30 5.18 2.50 -10.86
CA VAL A 30 3.77 2.08 -10.76
C VAL A 30 3.50 1.51 -9.38
N ILE A 31 2.46 2.00 -8.70
CA ILE A 31 2.08 1.52 -7.36
C ILE A 31 0.79 0.72 -7.48
N LEU A 32 0.84 -0.58 -7.14
CA LEU A 32 -0.33 -1.46 -7.18
C LEU A 32 -1.01 -1.53 -5.82
N THR A 33 -2.33 -1.33 -5.80
CA THR A 33 -3.19 -1.67 -4.66
C THR A 33 -3.24 -3.19 -4.45
N ALA A 34 -2.25 -3.74 -3.76
CA ALA A 34 -2.15 -5.18 -3.48
C ALA A 34 -3.30 -5.66 -2.58
N LYS A 35 -3.74 -4.79 -1.66
CA LYS A 35 -4.97 -4.96 -0.86
C LYS A 35 -5.53 -3.58 -0.53
N HIS A 36 -6.80 -3.35 -0.84
CA HIS A 36 -7.52 -2.13 -0.51
C HIS A 36 -8.30 -2.28 0.82
N HIS A 37 -9.09 -1.28 1.22
CA HIS A 37 -9.83 -1.30 2.49
C HIS A 37 -10.83 -2.45 2.61
N ASP A 38 -11.35 -2.97 1.49
CA ASP A 38 -12.21 -4.14 1.50
C ASP A 38 -11.49 -5.40 2.01
N GLY A 39 -10.15 -5.46 1.96
CA GLY A 39 -9.35 -6.55 2.49
C GLY A 39 -9.04 -7.65 1.46
N PHE A 40 -9.54 -7.57 0.23
CA PHE A 40 -9.27 -8.57 -0.80
C PHE A 40 -7.82 -8.46 -1.30
N CYS A 41 -7.06 -9.55 -1.16
CA CYS A 41 -5.64 -9.59 -1.54
C CYS A 41 -5.46 -10.04 -2.99
N LEU A 42 -4.74 -9.23 -3.78
CA LEU A 42 -4.41 -9.49 -5.18
C LEU A 42 -3.26 -10.48 -5.40
N TRP A 43 -2.75 -11.08 -4.32
CA TRP A 43 -1.81 -12.19 -4.32
C TRP A 43 -2.37 -13.35 -3.48
N PRO A 44 -1.93 -14.61 -3.73
CA PRO A 44 -2.35 -15.75 -2.93
C PRO A 44 -1.63 -15.73 -1.57
N SER A 45 -2.13 -14.88 -0.67
CA SER A 45 -1.69 -14.78 0.72
C SER A 45 -1.94 -16.08 1.46
N LYS A 46 -0.99 -16.51 2.31
CA LYS A 46 -1.18 -17.67 3.20
C LYS A 46 -2.01 -17.34 4.45
N TYR A 47 -2.25 -16.05 4.71
CA TYR A 47 -2.82 -15.57 5.97
C TYR A 47 -4.30 -15.19 5.88
N THR A 48 -4.91 -15.30 4.69
CA THR A 48 -6.34 -15.08 4.47
C THR A 48 -6.85 -15.83 3.25
N ASP A 49 -8.08 -16.31 3.32
CA ASP A 49 -8.82 -16.85 2.18
C ASP A 49 -9.46 -15.74 1.31
N HIS A 50 -9.49 -14.50 1.78
CA HIS A 50 -10.05 -13.37 1.02
C HIS A 50 -9.01 -12.82 0.05
N SER A 51 -8.71 -13.62 -0.97
CA SER A 51 -7.69 -13.33 -1.96
C SER A 51 -8.00 -13.95 -3.31
N VAL A 52 -7.16 -13.64 -4.31
CA VAL A 52 -7.21 -14.28 -5.64
C VAL A 52 -7.16 -15.80 -5.58
N ALA A 53 -6.62 -16.40 -4.52
CA ALA A 53 -6.61 -17.86 -4.32
C ALA A 53 -8.02 -18.49 -4.21
N ARG A 54 -9.03 -17.69 -3.84
CA ARG A 54 -10.44 -18.09 -3.77
C ARG A 54 -11.30 -17.49 -4.87
N SER A 55 -10.68 -16.80 -5.83
CA SER A 55 -11.38 -16.22 -6.98
C SER A 55 -11.50 -17.21 -8.14
N LEU A 56 -12.35 -16.89 -9.13
CA LEU A 56 -12.44 -17.67 -10.37
C LEU A 56 -11.30 -17.32 -11.35
N TRP A 57 -10.63 -16.20 -11.15
CA TRP A 57 -9.55 -15.76 -12.02
C TRP A 57 -8.39 -16.77 -12.03
N LYS A 58 -8.03 -17.24 -13.23
CA LYS A 58 -6.98 -18.25 -13.46
C LYS A 58 -7.16 -19.49 -12.56
N ASP A 59 -8.40 -19.92 -12.34
CA ASP A 59 -8.76 -21.06 -11.49
C ASP A 59 -8.19 -20.97 -10.06
N GLY A 60 -8.13 -19.75 -9.51
CA GLY A 60 -7.57 -19.48 -8.17
C GLY A 60 -6.04 -19.58 -8.10
N LYS A 61 -5.35 -19.66 -9.24
CA LYS A 61 -3.87 -19.78 -9.32
C LYS A 61 -3.18 -18.49 -9.74
N GLY A 62 -3.95 -17.43 -9.99
CA GLY A 62 -3.41 -16.15 -10.39
C GLY A 62 -2.70 -15.41 -9.25
N ASP A 63 -1.80 -14.51 -9.62
CA ASP A 63 -1.06 -13.63 -8.72
C ASP A 63 -0.79 -12.30 -9.45
N VAL A 64 -1.64 -11.30 -9.21
CA VAL A 64 -1.57 -10.01 -9.93
C VAL A 64 -0.29 -9.27 -9.58
N VAL A 65 0.13 -9.35 -8.30
CA VAL A 65 1.38 -8.73 -7.84
C VAL A 65 2.57 -9.32 -8.59
N LYS A 66 2.61 -10.65 -8.74
CA LYS A 66 3.67 -11.33 -9.51
C LYS A 66 3.68 -10.92 -10.98
N GLU A 67 2.50 -10.84 -11.61
CA GLU A 67 2.38 -10.48 -13.02
C GLU A 67 2.92 -9.06 -13.26
N LEU A 68 2.51 -8.09 -12.44
CA LEU A 68 3.01 -6.72 -12.54
C LEU A 68 4.52 -6.63 -12.34
N VAL A 69 5.04 -7.24 -11.27
CA VAL A 69 6.47 -7.18 -10.94
C VAL A 69 7.32 -7.82 -12.03
N ASN A 70 6.91 -8.99 -12.54
CA ASN A 70 7.64 -9.66 -13.61
C ASN A 70 7.64 -8.83 -14.89
N THR A 71 6.50 -8.25 -15.25
CA THR A 71 6.38 -7.37 -16.41
C THR A 71 7.24 -6.12 -16.27
N ALA A 72 7.15 -5.39 -15.16
CA ALA A 72 7.91 -4.17 -14.93
C ALA A 72 9.42 -4.44 -15.00
N LYS A 73 9.85 -5.54 -14.37
CA LYS A 73 11.24 -6.02 -14.44
C LYS A 73 11.67 -6.37 -15.87
N ALA A 74 10.82 -7.04 -16.64
CA ALA A 74 11.13 -7.43 -18.01
C ALA A 74 11.16 -6.24 -18.98
N HIS A 75 10.29 -5.25 -18.78
CA HIS A 75 10.28 -4.01 -19.54
C HIS A 75 11.57 -3.20 -19.31
N GLY A 76 11.99 -3.06 -18.05
CA GLY A 76 13.12 -2.21 -17.66
C GLY A 76 12.73 -0.73 -17.62
N GLY A 77 13.21 0.01 -16.62
CA GLY A 77 12.91 1.44 -16.47
C GLY A 77 11.59 1.78 -15.76
N ILE A 78 10.81 0.78 -15.35
CA ILE A 78 9.63 0.95 -14.49
C ILE A 78 9.89 0.24 -13.17
N ASP A 79 9.95 1.03 -12.10
CA ASP A 79 9.96 0.53 -10.73
C ASP A 79 8.54 0.18 -10.27
N VAL A 80 8.45 -0.71 -9.28
CA VAL A 80 7.16 -1.13 -8.69
C VAL A 80 7.09 -0.72 -7.23
N GLY A 81 5.99 -0.10 -6.86
CA GLY A 81 5.55 0.06 -5.48
C GLY A 81 4.29 -0.75 -5.20
N LEU A 82 4.00 -0.93 -3.92
CA LEU A 82 2.82 -1.63 -3.46
C LEU A 82 2.06 -0.77 -2.46
N TYR A 83 0.74 -0.86 -2.50
CA TYR A 83 -0.15 -0.29 -1.52
C TYR A 83 -0.79 -1.44 -0.74
N LEU A 84 -0.71 -1.35 0.58
CA LEU A 84 -1.31 -2.30 1.51
C LEU A 84 -2.13 -1.49 2.50
N SER A 85 -3.45 -1.59 2.44
CA SER A 85 -4.34 -0.84 3.32
C SER A 85 -4.18 -1.27 4.80
N PRO A 86 -3.85 -0.35 5.73
CA PRO A 86 -3.90 -0.62 7.17
C PRO A 86 -5.32 -0.88 7.66
N TRP A 87 -6.31 -0.13 7.15
CA TRP A 87 -7.71 -0.40 7.43
C TRP A 87 -8.18 -1.64 6.67
N ASP A 88 -8.73 -2.63 7.38
CA ASP A 88 -9.24 -3.86 6.78
C ASP A 88 -10.70 -4.08 7.20
N ARG A 89 -11.62 -4.09 6.22
CA ARG A 89 -13.06 -4.28 6.43
C ARG A 89 -13.48 -5.74 6.35
N HIS A 90 -12.57 -6.66 6.07
CA HIS A 90 -12.84 -8.09 5.99
C HIS A 90 -12.32 -8.83 7.21
N ASP A 91 -11.08 -8.54 7.61
CA ASP A 91 -10.37 -9.36 8.57
C ASP A 91 -10.92 -9.21 9.99
N ARG A 92 -11.25 -10.34 10.62
CA ARG A 92 -11.84 -10.37 11.97
C ARG A 92 -10.89 -9.93 13.07
N ARG A 93 -9.58 -9.91 12.80
CA ARG A 93 -8.58 -9.40 13.76
C ARG A 93 -8.60 -7.88 13.80
N TYR A 94 -9.17 -7.19 12.80
CA TYR A 94 -9.22 -5.74 12.80
C TYR A 94 -9.97 -5.20 14.03
N GLY A 95 -9.34 -4.29 14.77
CA GLY A 95 -9.80 -3.81 16.09
C GLY A 95 -9.25 -4.59 17.28
N HIS A 96 -8.45 -5.64 17.03
CA HIS A 96 -7.65 -6.34 18.03
C HIS A 96 -6.17 -6.06 17.76
N ASP A 97 -5.61 -5.09 18.48
CA ASP A 97 -4.31 -4.48 18.20
C ASP A 97 -3.21 -5.51 17.88
N LEU A 98 -2.84 -6.39 18.81
CA LEU A 98 -1.74 -7.34 18.58
C LEU A 98 -2.02 -8.31 17.40
N PRO A 99 -3.13 -9.08 17.37
CA PRO A 99 -3.40 -9.99 16.25
C PRO A 99 -3.49 -9.32 14.88
N CYS A 100 -4.02 -8.10 14.81
CA CYS A 100 -4.13 -7.36 13.55
C CYS A 100 -2.76 -6.89 13.07
N ASN A 101 -1.89 -6.40 13.97
CA ASN A 101 -0.53 -6.01 13.63
C ASN A 101 0.33 -7.21 13.19
N GLU A 102 0.22 -8.36 13.87
CA GLU A 102 0.92 -9.59 13.48
C GLU A 102 0.48 -10.08 12.09
N TYR A 103 -0.83 -10.06 11.81
CA TYR A 103 -1.36 -10.36 10.48
C TYR A 103 -0.79 -9.44 9.41
N TYR A 104 -0.77 -8.14 9.71
CA TYR A 104 -0.28 -7.12 8.78
C TYR A 104 1.22 -7.29 8.47
N LEU A 105 2.05 -7.48 9.50
CA LEU A 105 3.49 -7.75 9.36
C LEU A 105 3.74 -9.04 8.56
N ALA A 106 2.93 -10.07 8.77
CA ALA A 106 3.04 -11.30 8.00
C ALA A 106 2.74 -11.10 6.50
N GLN A 107 1.76 -10.25 6.16
CA GLN A 107 1.49 -9.86 4.77
C GLN A 107 2.63 -9.02 4.17
N LEU A 108 3.19 -8.08 4.93
CA LEU A 108 4.39 -7.33 4.52
C LEU A 108 5.56 -8.27 4.24
N GLN A 109 5.78 -9.26 5.10
CA GLN A 109 6.83 -10.25 4.91
C GLN A 109 6.63 -11.06 3.64
N GLU A 110 5.40 -11.45 3.28
CA GLU A 110 5.13 -12.09 2.00
C GLU A 110 5.46 -11.19 0.82
N LEU A 111 4.96 -9.95 0.84
CA LEU A 111 5.09 -9.02 -0.27
C LEU A 111 6.56 -8.63 -0.52
N LEU A 112 7.29 -8.33 0.54
CA LEU A 112 8.65 -7.80 0.45
C LEU A 112 9.73 -8.88 0.27
N ASN A 113 9.42 -10.16 0.49
CA ASN A 113 10.36 -11.26 0.22
C ASN A 113 10.10 -11.96 -1.12
N ARG A 114 8.84 -12.07 -1.56
CA ARG A 114 8.48 -12.91 -2.72
C ARG A 114 8.57 -12.19 -4.05
N TYR A 115 8.44 -10.85 -4.06
CA TYR A 115 8.23 -10.08 -5.28
C TYR A 115 9.42 -9.16 -5.64
N GLY A 116 10.64 -9.58 -5.29
CA GLY A 116 11.85 -8.89 -5.71
C GLY A 116 12.02 -7.52 -5.06
N SER A 117 12.49 -6.54 -5.84
CA SER A 117 12.75 -5.19 -5.34
C SER A 117 11.52 -4.31 -5.50
N VAL A 118 10.85 -4.06 -4.38
CA VAL A 118 9.78 -3.06 -4.28
C VAL A 118 10.44 -1.73 -3.91
N ARG A 119 10.11 -0.66 -4.65
CA ARG A 119 10.68 0.67 -4.45
C ARG A 119 9.90 1.55 -3.50
N GLU A 120 8.61 1.32 -3.38
CA GLU A 120 7.77 2.11 -2.48
C GLU A 120 6.67 1.24 -1.86
N ILE A 121 6.41 1.42 -0.56
CA ILE A 121 5.27 0.83 0.13
C ILE A 121 4.38 1.94 0.68
N TRP A 122 3.07 1.86 0.40
CA TRP A 122 2.08 2.83 0.83
C TRP A 122 1.24 2.33 1.99
N PHE A 123 1.24 3.11 3.07
CA PHE A 123 0.40 2.95 4.25
C PHE A 123 -0.62 4.08 4.35
N ASP A 124 -1.85 3.80 3.95
CA ASP A 124 -2.95 4.78 4.02
C ASP A 124 -3.38 5.09 5.46
N GLY A 125 -3.64 6.35 5.75
CA GLY A 125 -4.26 6.80 7.01
C GLY A 125 -5.78 6.79 7.01
N ALA A 126 -6.44 6.60 5.87
CA ALA A 126 -7.89 6.65 5.75
C ALA A 126 -8.60 5.52 6.48
N LYS A 127 -9.64 5.87 7.25
CA LYS A 127 -10.56 4.93 7.89
C LYS A 127 -11.98 5.50 7.94
N GLY A 128 -12.97 4.63 7.77
CA GLY A 128 -14.38 5.02 7.90
C GLY A 128 -14.74 5.41 9.33
N SER A 129 -15.75 6.28 9.49
CA SER A 129 -16.22 6.76 10.80
C SER A 129 -16.65 5.66 11.77
N ASN A 130 -17.07 4.51 11.23
CA ASN A 130 -17.55 3.36 12.00
C ASN A 130 -16.49 2.25 12.14
N ALA A 131 -15.25 2.50 11.74
CA ALA A 131 -14.17 1.53 11.91
C ALA A 131 -13.92 1.27 13.40
N PRO A 132 -13.72 0.01 13.82
CA PRO A 132 -13.24 -0.29 15.16
C PRO A 132 -11.97 0.50 15.50
N ASN A 133 -11.83 0.88 16.77
CA ASN A 133 -10.59 1.47 17.26
C ASN A 133 -9.43 0.48 17.03
N MET A 134 -8.34 1.00 16.48
CA MET A 134 -7.19 0.19 16.08
C MET A 134 -5.92 1.00 16.30
N SER A 135 -4.94 0.40 16.98
CA SER A 135 -3.60 0.97 17.15
C SER A 135 -2.63 0.28 16.18
N TYR A 136 -2.12 1.02 15.19
CA TYR A 136 -1.10 0.49 14.28
C TYR A 136 0.30 0.67 14.87
N TYR A 137 1.08 -0.40 14.90
CA TYR A 137 2.46 -0.39 15.40
C TYR A 137 3.41 0.03 14.28
N PHE A 138 3.21 1.24 13.74
CA PHE A 138 3.96 1.75 12.58
C PHE A 138 5.48 1.70 12.76
N SER A 139 5.98 1.91 13.98
CA SER A 139 7.42 1.77 14.27
C SER A 139 7.95 0.37 13.93
N ASP A 140 7.21 -0.67 14.30
CA ASP A 140 7.58 -2.07 14.03
C ASP A 140 7.44 -2.38 12.54
N TRP A 141 6.37 -1.86 11.91
CA TRP A 141 6.12 -2.03 10.48
C TRP A 141 7.25 -1.41 9.65
N PHE A 142 7.62 -0.17 9.94
CA PHE A 142 8.69 0.53 9.23
C PHE A 142 10.04 -0.14 9.45
N SER A 143 10.31 -0.61 10.66
CA SER A 143 11.55 -1.33 10.99
C SER A 143 11.66 -2.63 10.17
N MET A 144 10.61 -3.45 10.13
CA MET A 144 10.59 -4.67 9.32
C MET A 144 10.73 -4.37 7.82
N VAL A 145 10.02 -3.35 7.32
CA VAL A 145 10.12 -2.93 5.91
C VAL A 145 11.56 -2.58 5.55
N LYS A 146 12.24 -1.78 6.37
CA LYS A 146 13.64 -1.39 6.14
C LYS A 146 14.63 -2.55 6.32
N GLU A 147 14.34 -3.50 7.19
CA GLU A 147 15.13 -4.73 7.34
C GLU A 147 15.04 -5.61 6.08
N LEU A 148 13.83 -5.80 5.54
CA LEU A 148 13.60 -6.63 4.36
C LEU A 148 14.06 -5.94 3.06
N GLN A 149 13.90 -4.62 2.96
CA GLN A 149 14.18 -3.84 1.75
C GLN A 149 14.79 -2.48 2.14
N SER A 150 16.09 -2.42 2.39
CA SER A 150 16.75 -1.22 2.95
C SER A 150 16.63 0.06 2.10
N SER A 151 16.44 -0.08 0.78
CA SER A 151 16.29 1.04 -0.15
C SER A 151 14.85 1.43 -0.48
N ILE A 152 13.85 0.76 0.12
CA ILE A 152 12.44 1.06 -0.14
C ILE A 152 12.04 2.41 0.46
N ASN A 153 11.26 3.19 -0.27
CA ASN A 153 10.56 4.35 0.27
C ASN A 153 9.30 3.90 1.01
N ILE A 154 9.04 4.54 2.15
CA ILE A 154 7.81 4.34 2.91
C ILE A 154 6.97 5.61 2.85
N PHE A 155 5.80 5.47 2.24
CA PHE A 155 4.75 6.47 2.31
C PHE A 155 3.82 6.19 3.49
N SER A 156 3.50 7.25 4.23
CA SER A 156 2.23 7.38 4.95
C SER A 156 1.85 8.86 4.97
N ASP A 157 0.70 9.22 5.55
CA ASP A 157 0.29 10.60 5.75
C ASP A 157 1.44 11.50 6.27
N ALA A 158 2.25 10.99 7.20
CA ALA A 158 3.33 11.72 7.86
C ALA A 158 4.74 11.12 7.65
N GLY A 159 4.94 10.28 6.62
CA GLY A 159 6.24 9.67 6.34
C GLY A 159 6.39 8.21 6.82
N PRO A 160 7.60 7.69 6.98
CA PRO A 160 8.82 8.42 7.32
C PRO A 160 9.59 8.99 6.13
N ASP A 161 9.46 8.44 4.92
CA ASP A 161 10.26 8.88 3.76
C ASP A 161 9.48 9.80 2.84
N VAL A 162 8.21 9.46 2.57
CA VAL A 162 7.30 10.24 1.72
C VAL A 162 6.05 10.58 2.52
N ARG A 163 5.64 11.86 2.52
CA ARG A 163 4.41 12.31 3.20
C ARG A 163 3.29 12.57 2.21
N TRP A 164 2.06 12.52 2.70
CA TRP A 164 0.90 13.00 1.95
C TRP A 164 0.94 14.53 1.82
N VAL A 165 0.41 15.05 0.71
CA VAL A 165 0.37 16.50 0.43
C VAL A 165 -0.84 17.19 1.06
N GLY A 166 -1.69 16.47 1.80
CA GLY A 166 -2.88 17.05 2.44
C GLY A 166 -4.08 17.24 1.51
N ASN A 167 -4.07 16.70 0.29
CA ASN A 167 -5.27 16.60 -0.55
C ASN A 167 -5.10 15.52 -1.63
N GLU A 168 -6.21 15.17 -2.28
CA GLU A 168 -6.25 14.25 -3.42
C GLU A 168 -6.55 14.97 -4.76
N ASN A 169 -6.57 16.31 -4.75
CA ASN A 169 -6.79 17.13 -5.94
C ASN A 169 -5.51 17.35 -6.77
N GLY A 170 -4.36 16.88 -6.28
CA GLY A 170 -3.10 16.88 -7.01
C GLY A 170 -2.33 18.20 -6.96
N PHE A 171 -2.46 18.99 -5.89
CA PHE A 171 -1.68 20.23 -5.73
C PHE A 171 -0.96 20.32 -4.37
N ALA A 172 0.22 20.93 -4.37
CA ALA A 172 0.92 21.39 -3.18
C ALA A 172 0.61 22.87 -2.91
N GLY A 173 0.81 23.33 -1.68
CA GLY A 173 0.68 24.75 -1.35
C GLY A 173 1.73 25.59 -2.07
N ASP A 174 1.50 26.90 -2.18
CA ASP A 174 2.44 27.85 -2.79
C ASP A 174 3.83 27.77 -2.17
N THR A 175 3.90 27.44 -0.87
CA THR A 175 5.11 27.02 -0.17
C THR A 175 4.94 25.59 0.30
N CYS A 176 5.89 24.73 -0.06
CA CYS A 176 5.90 23.31 0.34
C CYS A 176 7.31 22.88 0.74
N TRP A 177 7.60 22.88 2.04
CA TRP A 177 8.86 22.40 2.60
C TRP A 177 8.89 20.88 2.59
N SER A 178 10.00 20.26 2.21
CA SER A 178 10.15 18.80 2.28
C SER A 178 10.24 18.28 3.73
N THR A 179 10.51 19.16 4.70
CA THR A 179 10.64 18.87 6.14
C THR A 179 9.32 19.06 6.89
N ILE A 180 9.12 18.26 7.94
CA ILE A 180 7.97 18.29 8.87
C ILE A 180 8.41 17.85 10.27
N ASN A 181 7.80 18.44 11.32
CA ASN A 181 7.94 17.97 12.69
C ASN A 181 7.04 16.76 12.97
N ARG A 182 7.65 15.59 12.82
CA ARG A 182 6.98 14.30 13.06
C ARG A 182 6.64 14.06 14.53
N THR A 183 7.24 14.77 15.50
CA THR A 183 6.89 14.59 16.92
C THR A 183 5.50 15.14 17.26
N SER A 184 4.99 16.05 16.44
CA SER A 184 3.66 16.64 16.57
C SER A 184 2.58 16.00 15.68
N LEU A 185 2.91 14.96 14.92
CA LEU A 185 2.02 14.38 13.91
C LEU A 185 1.68 12.91 14.23
N SER A 186 0.47 12.52 13.86
CA SER A 186 0.02 11.14 13.88
C SER A 186 -0.60 10.77 12.54
N ILE A 187 -0.24 9.59 12.04
CA ILE A 187 -0.76 9.05 10.77
C ILE A 187 -2.28 8.81 10.90
N GLY A 188 -3.06 9.17 9.88
CA GLY A 188 -4.52 9.06 9.87
C GLY A 188 -5.24 10.15 10.67
N ASN A 189 -4.55 11.22 11.05
CA ASN A 189 -5.16 12.34 11.78
C ASN A 189 -5.67 13.42 10.83
N GLY A 190 -6.99 13.58 10.71
CA GLY A 190 -7.58 14.62 9.86
C GLY A 190 -7.29 16.08 10.27
N SER A 191 -6.70 16.34 11.44
CA SER A 191 -6.38 17.71 11.87
C SER A 191 -5.05 18.24 11.32
N ILE A 192 -4.24 17.40 10.66
CA ILE A 192 -2.90 17.79 10.17
C ILE A 192 -2.88 18.13 8.68
N VAL A 193 -4.02 18.05 8.00
CA VAL A 193 -4.16 18.14 6.53
C VAL A 193 -3.55 19.42 5.96
N ASP A 194 -3.94 20.58 6.49
CA ASP A 194 -3.44 21.88 6.03
C ASP A 194 -1.94 22.04 6.28
N TYR A 195 -1.46 21.51 7.42
CA TYR A 195 -0.05 21.50 7.76
C TYR A 195 0.75 20.64 6.77
N LEU A 196 0.25 19.46 6.39
CA LEU A 196 0.94 18.57 5.44
C LEU A 196 1.15 19.20 4.05
N ASN A 197 0.21 20.05 3.62
CA ASN A 197 0.27 20.76 2.35
C ASN A 197 1.38 21.81 2.28
N THR A 198 1.83 22.30 3.44
CA THR A 198 2.86 23.34 3.55
C THR A 198 4.20 22.81 4.07
N GLY A 199 4.17 21.93 5.06
CA GLY A 199 5.35 21.53 5.83
C GLY A 199 5.95 22.69 6.63
N GLU A 200 7.16 22.50 7.16
CA GLU A 200 7.88 23.57 7.87
C GLU A 200 9.39 23.53 7.60
N PRO A 201 10.09 24.68 7.60
CA PRO A 201 11.50 24.73 7.18
C PRO A 201 12.48 24.09 8.15
N GLN A 202 12.17 24.05 9.46
CA GLN A 202 13.09 23.56 10.49
C GLN A 202 12.90 22.08 10.84
N GLY A 203 11.73 21.53 10.52
CA GLY A 203 11.34 20.16 10.85
C GLY A 203 11.26 19.85 12.34
#